data_AF-A0A6S7D229-F1
#
_entry.id   AF-A0A6S7D229-F1
#
_cell.length_a   1.000
_cell.length_b   1.000
_cell.length_c   1.000
_cell.angle_alpha   90.00
_cell.angle_beta   90.00
_cell.angle_gamma   90.00
#
_symmetry.space_group_name_H-M   'P 1'
#
loop_
_entity.id
_entity.type
_entity.pdbx_description
1 polymer ?
#
loop_
_entity_poly.entity_id
_entity_poly.type
_entity_poly.pdbx_seq_one_letter_code
_entity_poly.pdbx_strand_id
1 'polypeptide(L)'
;MLETAPLNAAELAEYCRRKGLYPEQIAAWRAVCQAANANAAEQAREQRHQSKDDKKRIQQLEKELQRKEKALAEAAALLILRKKVQAIWGNNEDD
;
A
#
# COMPACT_ATOMS: atom_id res chain seq x y z
N MET A 1 13.46 1.47 -29.35
CA MET A 1 13.00 2.84 -29.02
C MET A 1 14.14 3.84 -28.98
N LEU A 2 15.18 3.60 -28.17
CA LEU A 2 16.29 4.56 -28.03
C LEU A 2 17.00 4.89 -29.35
N GLU A 3 17.22 3.90 -30.23
CA GLU A 3 17.90 4.13 -31.52
C GLU A 3 17.11 5.04 -32.46
N THR A 4 15.77 4.99 -32.42
CA THR A 4 14.93 5.78 -33.33
C THR A 4 14.52 7.11 -32.71
N ALA A 5 14.68 7.28 -31.39
CA ALA A 5 14.30 8.49 -30.66
C ALA A 5 14.99 9.77 -31.14
N PRO A 6 16.30 9.80 -31.48
CA PRO A 6 16.95 11.01 -31.97
C PRO A 6 16.78 11.25 -33.48
N LEU A 7 16.21 10.28 -34.22
CA LEU A 7 16.16 10.35 -35.69
C LEU A 7 15.08 11.31 -36.17
N ASN A 8 15.43 12.13 -37.16
CA ASN A 8 14.46 12.94 -37.90
C ASN A 8 13.66 12.08 -38.91
N ALA A 9 12.71 12.67 -39.63
CA ALA A 9 11.82 11.93 -40.53
C ALA A 9 12.55 11.21 -41.69
N ALA A 10 13.61 11.82 -42.24
CA ALA A 10 14.38 11.25 -43.33
C ALA A 10 15.26 10.08 -42.84
N GLU A 11 15.92 10.27 -41.71
CA GLU A 11 16.75 9.24 -41.06
C GLU A 11 15.90 8.05 -40.59
N LEU A 12 14.68 8.31 -40.10
CA LEU A 12 13.73 7.27 -39.72
C LEU A 12 13.28 6.46 -40.94
N ALA A 13 13.01 7.11 -42.07
CA ALA A 13 12.64 6.43 -43.30
C ALA A 13 13.77 5.56 -43.84
N GLU A 14 15.02 6.03 -43.76
CA GLU A 14 16.20 5.24 -44.12
C GLU A 14 16.43 4.06 -43.17
N TYR A 15 16.29 4.29 -41.86
CA TYR A 15 16.36 3.24 -40.84
C TYR A 15 15.31 2.15 -41.09
N CYS A 16 14.06 2.55 -41.37
CA CYS A 16 12.96 1.67 -41.74
C CYS A 16 13.30 0.79 -42.95
N ARG A 17 13.81 1.39 -44.04
CA ARG A 17 14.23 0.64 -45.24
C ARG A 17 15.34 -0.36 -44.95
N ARG A 18 16.37 0.04 -44.18
CA ARG A 18 17.49 -0.84 -43.82
C ARG A 18 17.09 -2.00 -42.92
N LYS A 19 16.07 -1.81 -42.07
CA LYS A 19 15.61 -2.80 -41.08
C LYS A 19 14.38 -3.59 -41.53
N GLY A 20 13.79 -3.28 -42.69
CA GLY A 20 12.56 -3.91 -43.17
C GLY A 20 11.33 -3.56 -42.33
N LEU A 21 11.29 -2.35 -41.79
CA LEU A 21 10.21 -1.85 -40.92
C LEU A 21 9.45 -0.72 -41.61
N TYR A 22 8.21 -0.51 -41.18
CA TYR A 22 7.38 0.63 -41.60
C TYR A 22 7.40 1.75 -40.55
N PRO A 23 7.49 3.03 -40.95
CA PRO A 23 7.43 4.16 -40.02
C PRO A 23 6.22 4.12 -39.08
N GLU A 24 5.08 3.63 -39.58
CA GLU A 24 3.83 3.47 -38.84
C GLU A 24 3.98 2.45 -37.69
N GLN A 25 4.77 1.39 -37.88
CA GLN A 25 5.04 0.41 -36.82
C GLN A 25 5.87 1.03 -35.68
N ILE A 26 6.87 1.85 -36.03
CA ILE A 26 7.66 2.56 -35.02
C ILE A 26 6.80 3.57 -34.26
N ALA A 27 5.92 4.29 -34.97
CA ALA A 27 4.97 5.22 -34.36
C ALA A 27 3.99 4.50 -33.42
N ALA A 28 3.44 3.36 -33.85
CA ALA A 28 2.56 2.54 -33.03
C ALA A 28 3.27 2.05 -31.75
N TRP A 29 4.49 1.55 -31.87
CA TRP A 29 5.27 1.17 -30.69
C TRP A 29 5.57 2.37 -29.77
N ARG A 30 5.80 3.57 -30.32
CA ARG A 30 6.06 4.78 -29.51
C ARG A 30 4.84 5.11 -28.67
N ALA A 31 3.66 5.10 -29.29
CA ALA A 31 2.41 5.35 -28.62
C ALA A 31 2.16 4.34 -27.49
N VAL A 32 2.40 3.05 -27.74
CA VAL A 32 2.24 2.00 -26.72
C VAL A 32 3.22 2.20 -25.56
N CYS A 33 4.51 2.48 -25.83
CA CYS A 33 5.49 2.74 -24.78
C CYS A 33 5.15 3.98 -23.94
N GLN A 34 4.68 5.06 -24.58
CA GLN A 34 4.27 6.28 -23.89
C GLN A 34 3.03 6.04 -23.01
N ALA A 35 2.02 5.34 -23.54
CA ALA A 35 0.82 5.00 -22.79
C ALA A 35 1.12 4.08 -21.59
N ALA A 36 1.98 3.07 -21.78
CA ALA A 36 2.38 2.18 -20.69
C ALA A 36 3.12 2.94 -19.58
N ASN A 37 4.01 3.87 -19.93
CA ASN A 37 4.73 4.68 -18.95
C ASN A 37 3.82 5.68 -18.21
N ALA A 38 2.87 6.29 -18.90
CA ALA A 38 1.88 7.18 -18.28
C ALA A 38 1.03 6.43 -17.25
N ASN A 39 0.51 5.25 -17.63
CA ASN A 39 -0.27 4.40 -16.74
C ASN A 39 0.54 3.92 -15.52
N ALA A 40 1.81 3.54 -15.71
CA ALA A 40 2.68 3.11 -14.63
C ALA A 40 2.95 4.23 -13.61
N ALA A 41 3.16 5.46 -14.08
CA ALA A 41 3.39 6.61 -13.20
C ALA A 41 2.15 6.96 -12.37
N GLU A 42 0.96 6.90 -12.98
CA GLU A 42 -0.31 7.16 -12.30
C GLU A 42 -0.63 6.06 -11.27
N GLN A 43 -0.49 4.79 -11.64
CA GLN A 43 -0.65 3.66 -10.71
C GLN A 43 0.32 3.75 -9.53
N ALA A 44 1.58 4.12 -9.77
CA ALA A 44 2.56 4.29 -8.70
C ALA A 44 2.23 5.45 -7.76
N ARG A 45 1.57 6.51 -8.24
CA ARG A 45 1.10 7.61 -7.38
C ARG A 45 -0.08 7.17 -6.52
N GLU A 46 -1.05 6.50 -7.12
CA GLU A 46 -2.24 5.99 -6.43
C GLU A 46 -1.84 4.98 -5.33
N GLN A 47 -0.98 4.01 -5.66
CA GLN A 47 -0.47 3.03 -4.68
C GLN A 47 0.25 3.70 -3.50
N ARG A 48 1.02 4.76 -3.74
CA ARG A 48 1.68 5.53 -2.66
C ARG A 48 0.68 6.26 -1.77
N HIS A 49 -0.40 6.78 -2.35
CA HIS A 49 -1.46 7.42 -1.58
C HIS A 49 -2.17 6.39 -0.70
N GLN A 50 -2.63 5.29 -1.29
CA GLN A 50 -3.27 4.19 -0.56
C GLN A 50 -2.38 3.65 0.55
N SER A 51 -1.10 3.37 0.26
CA SER A 51 -0.15 2.87 1.26
C SER A 51 0.05 3.83 2.44
N LYS A 52 0.00 5.14 2.21
CA LYS A 52 0.10 6.14 3.29
C LYS A 52 -1.14 6.15 4.15
N ASP A 53 -2.31 6.08 3.55
CA ASP A 53 -3.58 6.11 4.28
C ASP A 53 -3.81 4.82 5.06
N ASP A 54 -3.46 3.67 4.47
CA ASP A 54 -3.44 2.37 5.16
C ASP A 54 -2.50 2.40 6.36
N LYS A 55 -1.27 2.92 6.19
CA LYS A 55 -0.32 3.02 7.30
C LYS A 55 -0.85 3.89 8.45
N LYS A 56 -1.52 5.01 8.15
CA LYS A 56 -2.17 5.84 9.18
C LYS A 56 -3.29 5.07 9.87
N ARG A 57 -4.10 4.34 9.09
CA ARG A 57 -5.22 3.56 9.63
C ARG A 57 -4.73 2.44 10.53
N ILE A 58 -3.69 1.72 10.13
CA ILE A 58 -3.03 0.68 10.93
C ILE A 58 -2.54 1.27 12.25
N GLN A 59 -1.78 2.37 12.22
CA GLN A 59 -1.28 2.99 13.45
C GLN A 59 -2.40 3.46 14.39
N GLN A 60 -3.51 3.96 13.85
CA GLN A 60 -4.66 4.36 14.65
C GLN A 60 -5.33 3.15 15.30
N LEU A 61 -5.53 2.08 14.53
CA LEU A 61 -6.12 0.84 15.02
C LEU A 61 -5.25 0.16 16.07
N GLU A 62 -3.92 0.13 15.88
CA GLU A 62 -2.97 -0.40 16.86
C GLU A 62 -3.04 0.36 18.19
N LYS A 63 -3.11 1.69 18.15
CA LYS A 63 -3.26 2.53 19.37
C LYS A 63 -4.58 2.27 20.09
N GLU A 64 -5.68 2.14 19.34
CA GLU A 64 -6.98 1.83 19.91
C GLU A 64 -7.02 0.44 20.53
N LEU A 65 -6.40 -0.54 19.85
CA LEU A 65 -6.27 -1.91 20.35
C LEU A 65 -5.48 -1.91 21.68
N GLN A 66 -4.32 -1.27 21.72
CA GLN A 66 -3.50 -1.21 22.93
C GLN A 66 -4.23 -0.56 24.12
N ARG A 67 -5.01 0.50 23.87
CA ARG A 67 -5.83 1.13 24.92
C ARG A 67 -6.91 0.19 25.45
N LYS A 68 -7.58 -0.54 24.55
CA LYS A 68 -8.62 -1.52 24.92
C LYS A 68 -8.02 -2.69 25.68
N GLU A 69 -6.88 -3.21 25.25
CA GLU A 69 -6.16 -4.29 25.95
C GLU A 69 -5.71 -3.86 27.35
N LYS A 70 -5.22 -2.63 27.51
CA LYS A 70 -4.86 -2.09 28.83
C LYS A 70 -6.08 -2.02 29.76
N ALA A 71 -7.19 -1.47 29.30
CA ALA A 71 -8.42 -1.39 30.09
C ALA A 71 -8.96 -2.79 30.43
N LEU A 72 -8.86 -3.74 29.50
CA LEU A 72 -9.25 -5.13 29.71
C LEU A 72 -8.35 -5.81 30.76
N ALA A 73 -7.04 -5.56 30.70
CA ALA A 73 -6.09 -6.08 31.69
C ALA A 73 -6.35 -5.51 33.09
N GLU A 74 -6.64 -4.21 33.19
CA GLU A 74 -7.03 -3.57 34.45
C GLU A 74 -8.32 -4.19 35.03
N ALA A 75 -9.35 -4.38 34.20
CA ALA A 75 -10.58 -5.04 34.61
C ALA A 75 -10.35 -6.49 35.07
N ALA A 76 -9.52 -7.25 34.35
CA ALA A 76 -9.14 -8.61 34.73
C ALA A 76 -8.38 -8.62 36.07
N ALA A 77 -7.46 -7.68 36.29
CA ALA A 77 -6.72 -7.55 37.55
C ALA A 77 -7.66 -7.25 38.73
N LEU A 78 -8.64 -6.35 38.55
CA LEU A 78 -9.65 -6.06 39.57
C LEU A 78 -10.50 -7.29 39.90
N LEU A 79 -10.92 -8.07 38.89
CA LEU A 79 -11.67 -9.31 39.10
C LEU A 79 -10.84 -10.35 39.86
N ILE A 80 -9.56 -10.51 39.53
CA ILE A 80 -8.65 -11.41 40.23
C ILE A 80 -8.47 -10.96 41.68
N LEU A 81 -8.26 -9.66 41.92
CA LEU A 81 -8.11 -9.12 43.26
C LEU A 81 -9.37 -9.37 44.10
N ARG A 82 -10.56 -9.08 43.56
CA ARG A 82 -11.84 -9.37 44.22
C ARG A 82 -11.97 -10.85 44.60
N LYS A 83 -11.64 -11.77 43.68
CA LYS A 83 -11.66 -13.21 43.97
C LYS A 83 -10.68 -13.60 45.08
N LYS A 84 -9.47 -13.03 45.07
CA LYS A 84 -8.47 -13.28 46.13
C LYS A 84 -8.93 -12.76 47.49
N VAL A 85 -9.50 -11.55 47.54
CA VAL A 85 -10.09 -10.96 48.74
C VAL A 85 -11.19 -11.86 49.29
N GLN A 86 -12.13 -12.30 48.44
CA GLN A 86 -13.20 -13.23 48.82
C GLN A 86 -12.66 -14.58 49.32
N ALA A 87 -11.59 -15.11 48.71
CA ALA A 87 -10.99 -16.37 49.14
C ALA A 87 -10.28 -16.28 50.50
N ILE A 88 -9.68 -15.12 50.82
CA ILE A 88 -8.97 -14.91 52.09
C ILE A 88 -9.95 -14.59 53.22
N TRP A 89 -10.94 -13.72 52.94
CA TRP A 89 -11.83 -13.21 53.98
C TRP A 89 -13.19 -13.90 54.03
N GLY A 90 -13.58 -14.67 53.00
CA GLY A 90 -14.88 -15.33 52.93
C GLY A 90 -16.06 -14.35 52.91
N ASN A 91 -17.23 -14.79 52.46
CA ASN A 91 -18.46 -14.02 52.65
C ASN A 91 -18.73 -13.91 54.16
N ASN A 92 -18.60 -12.72 54.75
CA ASN A 92 -19.30 -12.38 56.01
C ASN A 92 -20.80 -12.13 55.73
N GLU A 93 -21.39 -12.91 54.84
CA GLU A 93 -22.82 -12.93 54.51
C GLU A 93 -23.24 -14.40 54.47
N ASP A 94 -23.10 -15.07 55.61
CA ASP A 94 -23.87 -16.24 56.03
C ASP A 94 -24.16 -16.03 57.53
N ASP A 95 -25.04 -15.06 57.79
CA ASP A 95 -26.12 -15.10 58.78
C ASP A 95 -27.37 -14.51 58.10
#